data_AF-A0A3Q9I2L6-F1
#
_entry.id   AF-A0A3Q9I2L6-F1
#
_cell.length_a   1.000
_cell.length_b   1.000
_cell.length_c   1.000
_cell.angle_alpha   90.00
_cell.angle_beta   90.00
_cell.angle_gamma   90.00
#
_symmetry.space_group_name_H-M   'P 1'
#
loop_
_entity.id
_entity.type
_entity.pdbx_description
1 polymer ?
#
loop_
_entity_poly.entity_id
_entity_poly.type
_entity_poly.pdbx_seq_one_letter_code
_entity_poly.pdbx_strand_id
1 'polypeptide(L)'
;MSTSNKQAYQAKLQAQLDEWSANIDALEAKARQADAQARIDLQADIDTLKTYQHQAEAKLAELKTAGDQAWQDLKQGIEQAHDNLKRALQAATDRF
;
A
#
# COMPACT_ATOMS: atom_id res chain seq x y z
N MET A 1 -5.20 1.44 24.42
CA MET A 1 -3.90 1.89 23.85
C MET A 1 -3.77 3.38 24.11
N SER A 2 -2.62 3.91 24.51
CA SER A 2 -2.45 5.36 24.70
C SER A 2 -2.60 6.11 23.37
N THR A 3 -3.17 7.32 23.40
CA THR A 3 -3.35 8.19 22.21
C THR A 3 -2.05 8.40 21.43
N SER A 4 -0.94 8.64 22.12
CA SER A 4 0.39 8.78 21.49
C SER A 4 0.82 7.53 20.71
N ASN A 5 0.52 6.32 21.22
CA ASN A 5 0.84 5.09 20.50
C ASN A 5 -0.02 4.93 19.25
N LYS A 6 -1.28 5.37 19.29
CA LYS A 6 -2.15 5.36 18.10
C LYS A 6 -1.65 6.33 17.04
N GLN A 7 -1.25 7.54 17.44
CA GLN A 7 -0.71 8.56 16.54
C GLN A 7 0.60 8.12 15.89
N ALA A 8 1.52 7.54 16.67
CA ALA A 8 2.78 7.01 16.14
C ALA A 8 2.55 5.90 15.10
N TYR A 9 1.58 5.02 15.37
CA TYR A 9 1.20 3.97 14.41
C TYR A 9 0.56 4.55 13.13
N GLN A 10 -0.34 5.52 13.26
CA GLN A 10 -0.95 6.21 12.10
C GLN A 10 0.11 6.92 11.25
N ALA A 11 1.09 7.58 11.87
CA ALA A 11 2.19 8.24 11.16
C ALA A 11 3.08 7.22 10.43
N LYS A 12 3.37 6.08 11.06
CA LYS A 12 4.09 4.98 10.41
C LYS A 12 3.35 4.48 9.16
N LEU A 13 2.04 4.26 9.27
CA LEU A 13 1.23 3.82 8.14
C LEU A 13 1.19 4.84 7.01
N GLN A 14 1.08 6.13 7.34
CA GLN A 14 1.15 7.20 6.34
C GLN A 14 2.48 7.14 5.58
N ALA A 15 3.60 7.04 6.28
CA ALA A 15 4.92 6.94 5.65
C ALA A 15 5.05 5.70 4.73
N GLN A 16 4.43 4.58 5.11
CA GLN A 16 4.41 3.37 4.27
C GLN A 16 3.57 3.56 3.00
N LEU A 17 2.41 4.24 3.09
CA LEU A 17 1.60 4.58 1.93
C LEU A 17 2.34 5.51 0.96
N ASP A 18 3.07 6.48 1.50
CA ASP A 18 3.89 7.40 0.71
C ASP A 18 5.03 6.65 -0.01
N GLU A 19 5.67 5.69 0.67
CA GLU A 19 6.69 4.81 0.08
C GLU A 19 6.10 3.97 -1.08
N TRP A 20 4.91 3.40 -0.90
CA TRP A 20 4.27 2.62 -1.96
C TRP A 20 3.87 3.47 -3.15
N SER A 21 3.41 4.70 -2.91
CA SER A 21 3.11 5.66 -3.99
C SER A 21 4.36 5.89 -4.85
N ALA A 22 5.51 6.15 -4.22
CA ALA A 22 6.77 6.36 -4.93
C ALA A 22 7.20 5.11 -5.74
N ASN A 23 7.01 3.91 -5.18
CA ASN A 23 7.31 2.66 -5.88
C ASN A 23 6.37 2.42 -7.08
N ILE A 24 5.08 2.72 -6.94
CA ILE A 24 4.11 2.64 -8.03
C ILE A 24 4.48 3.64 -9.14
N ASP A 25 4.83 4.88 -8.80
CA ASP A 25 5.27 5.90 -9.76
C ASP A 25 6.53 5.44 -10.53
N ALA A 26 7.46 4.77 -9.85
CA ALA A 26 8.65 4.20 -10.48
C ALA A 26 8.30 3.06 -11.45
N LEU A 27 7.35 2.19 -11.10
CA LEU A 27 6.85 1.14 -11.99
C LEU A 27 6.12 1.73 -13.20
N GLU A 28 5.33 2.80 -13.02
CA GLU A 28 4.70 3.51 -14.14
C GLU A 28 5.72 4.15 -15.09
N ALA A 29 6.82 4.66 -14.56
CA ALA A 29 7.93 5.15 -15.37
C ALA A 29 8.58 4.01 -16.17
N LYS A 30 8.84 2.86 -15.54
CA LYS A 30 9.34 1.64 -16.23
C LYS A 30 8.35 1.17 -17.31
N ALA A 31 7.04 1.15 -17.03
CA ALA A 31 6.00 0.72 -17.97
C ALA A 31 6.03 1.53 -19.27
N ARG A 32 6.30 2.83 -19.17
CA ARG A 32 6.40 3.73 -20.32
C ARG A 32 7.62 3.47 -21.20
N GLN A 33 8.65 2.83 -20.68
CA GLN A 33 9.88 2.49 -21.41
C GLN A 33 9.90 1.04 -21.92
N ALA A 34 8.98 0.20 -21.44
CA ALA A 34 8.88 -1.21 -21.80
C ALA A 34 8.30 -1.41 -23.21
N ASP A 35 8.58 -2.58 -23.81
CA ASP A 35 7.92 -3.00 -25.04
C ASP A 35 6.41 -3.22 -24.84
N ALA A 36 5.67 -3.40 -25.94
CA ALA A 36 4.21 -3.47 -25.88
C ALA A 36 3.68 -4.60 -24.97
N GLN A 37 4.33 -5.76 -24.95
CA GLN A 37 3.86 -6.89 -24.14
C GLN A 37 4.22 -6.67 -22.67
N ALA A 38 5.47 -6.29 -22.39
CA ALA A 38 5.93 -6.00 -21.04
C ALA A 38 5.15 -4.83 -20.41
N ARG A 39 4.78 -3.82 -21.19
CA ARG A 39 3.93 -2.71 -20.74
C ARG A 39 2.53 -3.17 -20.32
N ILE A 40 1.92 -4.09 -21.05
CA ILE A 40 0.58 -4.62 -20.70
C ILE A 40 0.66 -5.36 -19.36
N ASP A 41 1.65 -6.24 -19.20
CA ASP A 41 1.84 -7.02 -17.98
C ASP A 41 2.11 -6.09 -16.78
N LEU A 42 3.02 -5.12 -16.93
CA LEU A 42 3.37 -4.19 -15.85
C LEU A 42 2.20 -3.28 -15.46
N GLN A 43 1.37 -2.88 -16.43
CA GLN A 43 0.17 -2.07 -16.14
C GLN A 43 -0.84 -2.85 -15.30
N ALA A 44 -1.03 -4.14 -15.55
CA ALA A 44 -1.92 -4.98 -14.74
C ALA A 44 -1.42 -5.12 -13.29
N ASP A 45 -0.11 -5.25 -13.10
CA ASP A 45 0.51 -5.28 -11.77
C ASP A 45 0.35 -3.92 -11.07
N ILE A 46 0.56 -2.81 -11.78
CA ILE A 46 0.37 -1.44 -11.26
C ILE A 46 -1.08 -1.21 -10.83
N ASP A 47 -2.07 -1.61 -11.63
CA ASP A 47 -3.49 -1.43 -11.29
C ASP A 47 -3.88 -2.22 -10.03
N THR A 48 -3.29 -3.40 -9.85
CA THR A 48 -3.42 -4.21 -8.63
C THR A 48 -2.81 -3.49 -7.43
N LEU A 49 -1.60 -2.94 -7.57
CA LEU A 49 -0.92 -2.18 -6.51
C LEU A 49 -1.71 -0.93 -6.10
N LYS A 50 -2.24 -0.17 -7.07
CA LYS A 50 -3.10 1.00 -6.80
C LYS A 50 -4.37 0.63 -6.06
N THR A 51 -4.99 -0.50 -6.41
CA THR A 51 -6.16 -1.01 -5.69
C THR A 51 -5.84 -1.27 -4.22
N TYR A 52 -4.70 -1.90 -3.93
CA TYR A 52 -4.25 -2.13 -2.56
C TYR A 52 -3.88 -0.85 -1.82
N GLN A 53 -3.24 0.11 -2.50
CA GLN A 53 -2.93 1.43 -1.94
C GLN A 53 -4.21 2.14 -1.49
N HIS A 54 -5.21 2.25 -2.36
CA HIS A 54 -6.49 2.89 -2.04
C HIS A 54 -7.23 2.20 -0.89
N GLN A 55 -7.21 0.87 -0.84
CA GLN A 55 -7.80 0.13 0.29
C GLN A 55 -7.08 0.46 1.61
N ALA A 56 -5.76 0.57 1.59
CA ALA A 56 -4.98 0.90 2.78
C ALA A 56 -5.17 2.37 3.21
N GLU A 57 -5.30 3.30 2.27
CA GLU A 57 -5.67 4.71 2.54
C GLU A 57 -7.03 4.82 3.21
N ALA A 58 -8.04 4.11 2.69
CA ALA A 58 -9.38 4.07 3.27
C ALA A 58 -9.35 3.51 4.71
N LYS A 59 -8.64 2.39 4.92
CA LYS A 59 -8.49 1.81 6.26
C LYS A 59 -7.74 2.73 7.22
N LEU A 60 -6.74 3.49 6.76
CA LEU A 60 -6.06 4.48 7.60
C LEU A 60 -7.01 5.62 7.99
N ALA A 61 -7.89 6.06 7.09
CA ALA A 61 -8.91 7.06 7.40
C ALA A 61 -9.90 6.54 8.46
N GLU A 62 -10.33 5.28 8.35
CA GLU A 62 -11.17 4.62 9.38
C GLU A 62 -10.43 4.48 10.72
N LEU A 63 -9.15 4.09 10.70
CA LEU A 63 -8.32 3.94 11.90
C LEU A 63 -8.11 5.29 12.63
N LYS A 64 -8.13 6.41 11.90
CA LYS A 64 -8.03 7.77 12.48
C LYS A 64 -9.25 8.16 13.31
N THR A 65 -10.43 7.61 13.00
CA THR A 65 -11.69 7.91 13.69
C THR A 65 -12.15 6.78 14.63
N ALA A 66 -11.50 5.63 14.59
CA ALA A 66 -11.87 4.45 15.36
C ALA A 66 -11.69 4.59 16.88
N GLY A 67 -12.71 4.16 17.63
CA GLY A 67 -12.64 3.92 19.07
C GLY A 67 -11.71 2.76 19.43
N ASP A 68 -11.33 2.65 20.71
CA ASP A 68 -10.34 1.68 21.20
C ASP A 68 -10.59 0.22 20.79
N GLN A 69 -11.86 -0.20 20.78
CA GLN A 69 -12.24 -1.58 20.46
C GLN A 69 -12.04 -1.90 18.97
N ALA A 70 -12.48 -1.02 18.07
CA ALA A 70 -12.33 -1.21 16.62
C ALA A 70 -10.88 -0.98 16.13
N TRP A 71 -10.08 -0.25 16.92
CA TRP A 71 -8.73 0.14 16.52
C TRP A 71 -7.80 -1.07 16.34
N GLN A 72 -7.92 -2.10 17.19
CA GLN A 72 -7.07 -3.28 17.09
C GLN A 72 -7.39 -4.15 15.86
N ASP A 73 -8.67 -4.34 15.57
CA ASP A 73 -9.12 -5.11 14.41
C ASP A 73 -8.72 -4.42 13.09
N LEU A 74 -8.93 -3.10 13.02
CA LEU A 74 -8.50 -2.29 11.88
C LEU A 74 -6.98 -2.34 11.70
N LYS A 75 -6.21 -2.24 12.79
CA LYS A 75 -4.75 -2.38 12.75
C LYS A 75 -4.34 -3.72 12.12
N GLN A 76 -4.89 -4.85 12.56
CA GLN A 76 -4.55 -6.16 12.00
C GLN A 76 -4.90 -6.25 10.51
N GLY A 77 -6.06 -5.73 10.12
CA GLY A 77 -6.49 -5.70 8.72
C GLY A 77 -5.62 -4.79 7.82
N ILE A 78 -4.93 -3.80 8.39
CA ILE A 78 -3.95 -2.97 7.68
C ILE A 78 -2.60 -3.68 7.57
N GLU A 79 -2.15 -4.35 8.64
CA GLU A 79 -0.90 -5.12 8.62
C GLU A 79 -0.94 -6.23 7.56
N GLN A 80 -2.07 -6.92 7.42
CA GLN A 80 -2.26 -7.91 6.34
C GLN A 80 -2.24 -7.29 4.94
N ALA A 81 -2.87 -6.12 4.76
CA ALA A 81 -2.87 -5.41 3.47
C ALA A 81 -1.46 -4.95 3.07
N HIS A 82 -0.68 -4.46 4.04
CA HIS A 82 0.73 -4.11 3.86
C HIS A 82 1.54 -5.33 3.41
N ASP A 83 1.43 -6.47 4.09
CA ASP A 83 2.18 -7.67 3.72
C ASP A 83 1.85 -8.15 2.30
N ASN A 84 0.58 -8.09 1.89
CA ASN A 84 0.15 -8.44 0.54
C ASN A 84 0.73 -7.49 -0.51
N LEU A 85 0.67 -6.18 -0.27
CA LEU A 85 1.21 -5.20 -1.19
C LEU A 85 2.73 -5.33 -1.31
N LYS A 86 3.45 -5.54 -0.20
CA LYS A 86 4.90 -5.78 -0.20
C LYS A 86 5.27 -6.98 -1.06
N ARG A 87 4.51 -8.08 -0.95
CA ARG A 87 4.74 -9.29 -1.77
C ARG A 87 4.46 -9.03 -3.25
N ALA A 88 3.38 -8.32 -3.57
CA ALA A 88 3.04 -7.96 -4.95
C ALA A 88 4.11 -7.06 -5.57
N LEU A 89 4.59 -6.05 -4.84
CA LEU A 89 5.65 -5.14 -5.29
C LEU A 89 6.97 -5.88 -5.52
N GLN A 90 7.34 -6.78 -4.59
CA GLN A 90 8.53 -7.61 -4.75
C GLN A 90 8.42 -8.49 -6.00
N ALA A 91 7.28 -9.15 -6.21
CA ALA A 91 7.05 -9.98 -7.39
C ALA A 91 7.13 -9.17 -8.71
N ALA A 92 6.54 -7.98 -8.74
CA ALA A 92 6.63 -7.08 -9.90
C ALA A 92 8.07 -6.63 -10.16
N THR A 93 8.83 -6.33 -9.11
CA THR A 93 10.24 -5.90 -9.23
C THR A 93 11.16 -7.06 -9.66
N ASP A 94 10.93 -8.26 -9.16
CA ASP A 94 11.74 -9.45 -9.52
C ASP A 94 11.48 -9.91 -10.97
N ARG A 95 10.31 -9.58 -11.53
CA ARG A 95 9.92 -9.91 -12.90
C ARG A 95 10.47 -8.92 -13.94
N PHE A 96 10.77 -7.66 -13.56
CA PHE A 96 11.06 -6.55 -14.48
C PHE A 96 12.17 -5.57 -14.00
#